data_AF-A0A318Q3Z0-F1
#
_entry.id   AF-A0A318Q3Z0-F1
#
_cell.length_a   1.000
_cell.length_b   1.000
_cell.length_c   1.000
_cell.angle_alpha   90.00
_cell.angle_beta   90.00
_cell.angle_gamma   90.00
#
_symmetry.space_group_name_H-M   'P 1'
#
loop_
_entity.id
_entity.type
_entity.pdbx_description
1 polymer ?
#
loop_
_entity_poly.entity_id
_entity_poly.type
_entity_poly.pdbx_seq_one_letter_code
_entity_poly.pdbx_strand_id
1 'polypeptide(L)'
;MTQDFTPIPPSHLVGLLASRDQDAAINMHQQFRTNFMAAETYRQQGSLTAARFAARIADARLEDLERIVMTPFMAEGPEIEADLYRKAQAGRVQS
;
A
#
# COMPACT_ATOMS: atom_id res chain seq x y z
N MET A 1 -6.47 -2.76 -31.35
CA MET A 1 -5.80 -2.04 -30.25
C MET A 1 -5.35 -3.08 -29.23
N THR A 2 -4.06 -3.34 -29.12
CA THR A 2 -3.50 -4.17 -28.03
C THR A 2 -3.14 -3.23 -26.89
N GLN A 3 -3.93 -3.27 -25.82
CA GLN A 3 -3.57 -2.61 -24.56
C GLN A 3 -2.35 -3.33 -23.99
N ASP A 4 -1.32 -2.57 -23.66
CA ASP A 4 -0.14 -3.08 -22.98
C ASP A 4 -0.43 -3.10 -21.48
N PHE A 5 -0.49 -4.30 -20.91
CA PHE A 5 -0.74 -4.53 -19.49
C PHE A 5 0.56 -4.79 -18.71
N THR A 6 1.70 -4.32 -19.22
CA THR A 6 2.99 -4.52 -18.55
C THR A 6 2.93 -3.94 -17.12
N PRO A 7 3.10 -4.77 -16.08
CA PRO A 7 2.96 -4.35 -14.69
C PRO A 7 3.98 -3.26 -14.33
N ILE A 8 3.53 -2.22 -13.63
CA ILE A 8 4.43 -1.20 -13.10
C ILE A 8 5.26 -1.82 -11.98
N PRO A 9 6.60 -1.67 -12.00
CA PRO A 9 7.45 -2.14 -10.90
C PRO A 9 7.01 -1.50 -9.57
N PRO A 10 6.88 -2.28 -8.48
CA PRO A 10 6.47 -1.76 -7.18
C PRO A 10 7.34 -0.60 -6.65
N SER A 11 8.63 -0.58 -6.99
CA SER A 11 9.56 0.50 -6.60
C SER A 11 9.20 1.86 -7.22
N HIS A 12 8.65 1.88 -8.43
CA HIS A 12 8.12 3.11 -9.04
C HIS A 12 6.89 3.61 -8.31
N LEU A 13 6.04 2.70 -7.83
CA LEU A 13 4.85 3.05 -7.06
C LEU A 13 5.19 3.66 -5.70
N VAL A 14 6.22 3.12 -5.03
CA VAL A 14 6.73 3.70 -3.77
C VAL A 14 7.30 5.10 -4.00
N GLY A 15 7.95 5.33 -5.14
CA GLY A 15 8.47 6.66 -5.52
C GLY A 15 7.40 7.73 -5.77
N LEU A 16 6.13 7.34 -5.95
CA LEU A 16 5.01 8.29 -6.09
C LEU A 16 4.53 8.83 -4.73
N LEU A 17 4.84 8.15 -3.63
CA LEU A 17 4.51 8.63 -2.29
C LEU A 17 5.48 9.74 -1.88
N ALA A 18 4.97 10.83 -1.30
CA ALA A 18 5.81 11.82 -0.66
C ALA A 18 6.64 11.16 0.47
N SER A 19 7.86 11.63 0.73
CA SER A 19 8.75 11.03 1.75
C SER A 19 8.06 10.88 3.12
N ARG A 20 7.25 11.86 3.52
CA ARG A 20 6.46 11.80 4.77
C ARG A 20 5.47 10.64 4.82
N ASP A 21 4.89 10.31 3.67
CA ASP A 21 3.87 9.27 3.54
C ASP A 21 4.53 7.89 3.45
N GLN A 22 5.75 7.81 2.90
CA GLN A 22 6.60 6.63 2.98
C GLN A 22 6.98 6.31 4.45
N ASP A 23 7.44 7.31 5.20
CA ASP A 23 7.77 7.15 6.62
C ASP A 23 6.54 6.74 7.45
N ALA A 24 5.39 7.36 7.16
CA ALA A 24 4.12 7.00 7.78
C ALA A 24 3.71 5.56 7.46
N ALA A 25 3.82 5.12 6.20
CA ALA A 25 3.51 3.76 5.78
C ALA A 25 4.42 2.73 6.48
N ILE A 26 5.73 3.01 6.59
CA ILE A 26 6.67 2.14 7.31
C ILE A 26 6.27 2.02 8.78
N ASN A 27 5.95 3.13 9.44
CA ASN A 27 5.52 3.14 10.83
C ASN A 27 4.20 2.36 11.03
N MET A 28 3.20 2.59 10.18
CA MET A 28 1.92 1.87 10.25
C MET A 28 2.10 0.37 10.05
N HIS A 29 2.94 -0.04 9.10
CA HIS A 29 3.28 -1.44 8.88
C HIS A 29 4.00 -2.07 10.09
N GLN A 30 4.92 -1.35 10.75
CA GLN A 30 5.57 -1.81 11.98
C GLN A 30 4.56 -2.00 13.13
N GLN A 31 3.62 -1.07 13.28
CA GLN A 31 2.55 -1.16 14.29
C GLN A 31 1.60 -2.32 14.00
N PHE A 32 1.19 -2.51 12.75
CA PHE A 32 0.42 -3.66 12.31
C PHE A 32 1.11 -4.96 12.71
N ARG A 33 2.38 -5.15 12.32
CA ARG A 33 3.14 -6.38 12.61
C ARG A 33 3.24 -6.65 14.10
N THR A 34 3.52 -5.62 14.90
CA THR A 34 3.62 -5.74 16.36
C THR A 34 2.32 -6.25 16.96
N ASN A 35 1.18 -5.66 16.56
CA ASN A 35 -0.12 -6.04 17.10
C ASN A 35 -0.59 -7.40 16.57
N PHE A 36 -0.30 -7.72 15.32
CA PHE A 36 -0.60 -9.02 14.73
C PHE A 36 0.11 -10.16 15.47
N MET A 37 1.42 -10.00 15.72
CA MET A 37 2.22 -10.97 16.49
C MET A 37 1.80 -11.02 17.97
N ALA A 38 1.43 -9.89 18.56
CA ALA A 38 0.90 -9.84 19.92
C ALA A 38 -0.43 -10.60 20.04
N ALA A 39 -1.32 -10.47 19.05
CA ALA A 39 -2.59 -11.20 19.02
C ALA A 39 -2.38 -12.72 19.00
N GLU A 40 -1.39 -13.21 18.25
CA GLU A 40 -0.99 -14.62 18.26
C GLU A 40 -0.44 -15.05 19.63
N THR A 41 0.49 -14.28 20.19
CA THR A 41 1.06 -14.52 21.52
C THR A 41 -0.04 -14.61 22.59
N TYR A 42 -1.00 -13.68 22.60
CA TYR A 42 -2.11 -13.70 23.57
C TYR A 42 -3.05 -14.90 23.38
N ARG A 43 -3.25 -15.36 22.14
CA ARG A 43 -4.00 -16.61 21.89
C ARG A 43 -3.30 -17.82 22.50
N GLN A 44 -1.98 -17.91 22.31
CA GLN A 44 -1.18 -18.99 22.88
C GLN A 44 -1.18 -18.95 24.43
N GLN A 45 -1.27 -17.77 25.03
CA GLN A 45 -1.38 -17.57 26.48
C GLN A 45 -2.81 -17.76 27.03
N GLY A 46 -3.80 -18.06 26.19
CA GLY A 46 -5.21 -18.22 26.59
C GLY A 46 -5.95 -16.91 26.89
N SER A 47 -5.32 -15.75 26.67
CA SER A 47 -5.93 -14.44 26.90
C SER A 47 -6.72 -13.96 25.66
N LEU A 48 -7.93 -14.51 25.49
CA LEU A 48 -8.77 -14.21 24.32
C LEU A 48 -9.16 -12.73 24.21
N THR A 49 -9.37 -12.04 25.33
CA THR A 49 -9.72 -10.61 25.33
C THR A 49 -8.56 -9.75 24.82
N ALA A 50 -7.33 -10.01 25.30
CA ALA A 50 -6.14 -9.30 24.85
C ALA A 50 -5.84 -9.60 23.37
N ALA A 51 -6.01 -10.86 22.95
CA ALA A 51 -5.86 -11.25 21.55
C ALA A 51 -6.81 -10.51 20.62
N ARG A 52 -8.09 -10.41 20.98
CA ARG A 52 -9.10 -9.66 20.19
C ARG A 52 -8.78 -8.18 20.13
N PHE A 53 -8.31 -7.60 21.24
CA PHE A 53 -7.93 -6.20 21.28
C PHE A 53 -6.73 -5.92 20.35
N ALA A 54 -5.67 -6.72 20.44
CA ALA A 54 -4.51 -6.59 19.57
C ALA A 54 -4.87 -6.80 18.09
N ALA A 55 -5.74 -7.77 17.77
CA ALA A 55 -6.22 -8.00 16.41
C ALA A 55 -6.94 -6.77 15.83
N ARG A 56 -7.83 -6.13 16.61
CA ARG A 56 -8.52 -4.91 16.17
C ARG A 56 -7.57 -3.76 15.88
N ILE A 57 -6.52 -3.61 16.69
CA ILE A 57 -5.50 -2.58 16.42
C ILE A 57 -4.74 -2.92 15.15
N ALA A 58 -4.38 -4.18 14.93
CA ALA A 58 -3.74 -4.60 13.69
C ALA A 58 -4.63 -4.28 12.48
N ASP A 59 -5.91 -4.64 12.51
CA ASP A 59 -6.86 -4.36 11.43
C ASP A 59 -6.96 -2.86 11.13
N ALA A 60 -7.08 -2.02 12.16
CA ALA A 60 -7.11 -0.55 11.99
C ALA A 60 -5.81 -0.01 11.36
N ARG A 61 -4.64 -0.57 11.72
CA ARG A 61 -3.35 -0.15 11.13
C ARG A 61 -3.18 -0.63 9.70
N LEU A 62 -3.78 -1.76 9.35
CA LEU A 62 -3.82 -2.24 7.97
C LEU A 62 -4.68 -1.32 7.09
N GLU A 63 -5.84 -0.88 7.58
CA GLU A 63 -6.70 0.09 6.90
C GLU A 63 -6.01 1.45 6.73
N ASP A 64 -5.33 1.94 7.77
CA ASP A 64 -4.53 3.17 7.69
C ASP A 64 -3.41 3.06 6.65
N LEU A 65 -2.72 1.90 6.62
CA LEU A 65 -1.66 1.61 5.65
C LEU A 65 -2.21 1.58 4.22
N GLU A 66 -3.32 0.88 4.00
CA GLU A 66 -4.00 0.82 2.71
C GLU A 66 -4.35 2.23 2.23
N ARG A 67 -4.93 3.06 3.10
CA ARG A 67 -5.29 4.43 2.77
C ARG A 67 -4.07 5.27 2.37
N ILE A 68 -2.96 5.19 3.11
CA ILE A 68 -1.73 5.93 2.77
C ILE A 68 -1.22 5.50 1.39
N VAL A 69 -1.13 4.19 1.14
CA VAL A 69 -0.58 3.64 -0.10
C VAL A 69 -1.51 3.90 -1.29
N MET A 70 -2.83 3.84 -1.10
CA MET A 70 -3.82 3.99 -2.17
C MET A 70 -4.17 5.44 -2.47
N THR A 71 -3.88 6.40 -1.57
CA THR A 71 -4.21 7.82 -1.77
C THR A 71 -3.67 8.39 -3.09
N PRO A 72 -2.40 8.17 -3.48
CA PRO A 72 -1.89 8.64 -4.78
C PRO A 72 -2.65 8.02 -5.96
N PHE A 73 -3.01 6.74 -5.88
CA PHE A 73 -3.76 6.07 -6.96
C PHE A 73 -5.20 6.55 -7.08
N MET A 74 -5.83 6.92 -5.96
CA MET A 74 -7.18 7.47 -5.96
C MET A 74 -7.21 8.93 -6.42
N ALA A 75 -6.20 9.71 -6.07
CA ALA A 75 -6.11 11.13 -6.43
C ALA A 75 -5.60 11.35 -7.86
N GLU A 76 -4.57 10.61 -8.26
CA GLU A 76 -3.92 10.72 -9.56
C GLU A 76 -4.35 9.64 -10.55
N GLY A 77 -5.31 8.76 -10.21
CA GLY A 77 -5.76 7.66 -11.09
C GLY A 77 -5.90 8.05 -12.58
N PRO A 78 -6.59 9.17 -12.91
CA PRO A 78 -6.68 9.66 -14.29
C PRO A 78 -5.36 10.21 -14.86
N GLU A 79 -4.51 10.84 -14.06
CA GLU A 79 -3.24 11.43 -14.51
C GLU A 79 -2.13 10.39 -14.65
N ILE A 80 -2.07 9.39 -13.75
CA ILE A 80 -1.22 8.21 -13.86
C ILE A 80 -1.60 7.44 -15.13
N GLU A 81 -2.90 7.20 -15.38
CA GLU A 81 -3.36 6.60 -16.64
C GLU A 81 -2.97 7.45 -17.86
N ALA A 82 -3.10 8.78 -17.79
CA ALA A 82 -2.74 9.68 -18.88
C ALA A 82 -1.22 9.78 -19.13
N ASP A 83 -0.40 9.69 -18.09
CA ASP A 83 1.07 9.69 -18.19
C ASP A 83 1.60 8.33 -18.67
N LEU A 84 1.00 7.23 -18.20
CA LEU A 84 1.23 5.88 -18.73
C LEU A 84 0.83 5.80 -20.21
N TYR A 85 -0.32 6.36 -20.60
CA TYR A 85 -0.74 6.44 -21.99
C TYR A 85 0.23 7.26 -22.84
N ARG A 86 0.67 8.43 -22.35
CA ARG A 86 1.66 9.27 -23.06
C ARG A 86 3.00 8.56 -23.24
N LYS A 87 3.52 7.90 -22.19
CA LYS A 87 4.77 7.13 -22.27
C LYS A 87 4.64 5.93 -23.22
N ALA A 88 3.51 5.22 -23.20
CA ALA A 88 3.22 4.13 -24.12
C ALA A 88 3.10 4.61 -25.59
N GLN A 89 2.59 5.82 -25.83
CA GLN A 89 2.53 6.42 -27.16
C GLN A 89 3.89 6.97 -27.62
N ALA A 90 4.70 7.53 -26.71
CA ALA A 90 6.04 8.02 -27.03
C ALA A 90 6.98 6.89 -27.51
N GLY A 91 6.82 5.67 -26.96
CA GLY A 91 7.51 4.47 -27.45
C GLY A 91 7.03 3.91 -28.79
N ARG A 92 5.89 4.40 -29.33
CA ARG A 92 5.35 4.03 -30.65
C ARG A 92 5.77 4.98 -31.77
N VAL A 93 6.51 6.06 -31.46
CA VAL A 93 7.05 6.97 -32.48
C VAL A 93 8.42 6.47 -32.95
N GLN A 94 8.43 5.43 -33.77
CA GLN A 94 9.48 5.18 -34.75
C GLN A 94 8.85 4.79 -36.09
N SER A 95 9.22 5.59 -37.10
CA SER A 95 8.91 5.58 -38.55
C SER A 95 7.47 5.80 -38.99
#